data_AF-Q971Q9-F1
#
_entry.id   AF-Q971Q9-F1
#
_cell.length_a   1.000
_cell.length_b   1.000
_cell.length_c   1.000
_cell.angle_alpha   90.00
_cell.angle_beta   90.00
_cell.angle_gamma   90.00
#
_symmetry.space_group_name_H-M   'P 1'
#
loop_
_entity.id
_entity.type
_entity.pdbx_description
1 polymer ?
#
loop_
_entity_poly.entity_id
_entity_poly.type
_entity_poly.pdbx_seq_one_letter_code
_entity_poly.pdbx_strand_id
1 'polypeptide(L)'
;MISTQIPSKSMIKRTSVFYTLGEGIIISADIQSKSRKDVVHYTRIVLDPLSLKVVRSSCDCEGYTFKHKCWHIKLLEDIAKTQLKEEVQKARQEMLREEEDIASWG
;
A
#
# COMPACT_ATOMS: atom_id res chain seq x y z
N MET A 1 1.81 10.35 -12.48
CA MET A 1 1.90 9.09 -11.69
C MET A 1 3.37 8.84 -11.35
N ILE A 2 3.79 9.09 -10.11
CA ILE A 2 5.17 8.86 -9.66
C ILE A 2 5.18 7.59 -8.83
N SER A 3 5.77 6.52 -9.37
CA SER A 3 5.97 5.25 -8.65
C SER A 3 7.36 5.26 -8.02
N THR A 4 7.46 5.64 -6.75
CA THR A 4 8.73 5.56 -6.02
C THR A 4 8.99 4.11 -5.61
N GLN A 5 10.02 3.48 -6.21
CA GLN A 5 10.48 2.16 -5.81
C GLN A 5 11.49 2.28 -4.67
N ILE A 6 11.19 1.67 -3.51
CA ILE A 6 12.08 1.69 -2.34
C ILE A 6 12.69 0.28 -2.17
N PRO A 7 14.03 0.14 -2.14
CA PRO A 7 14.70 -1.11 -1.80
C PRO A 7 14.50 -1.43 -0.32
N SER A 8 14.17 -2.68 0.02
CA SER A 8 13.74 -3.06 1.37
C SER A 8 14.43 -4.33 1.88
N LYS A 9 14.38 -4.54 3.21
CA LYS A 9 14.93 -5.73 3.94
C LYS A 9 14.60 -7.03 3.21
N SER A 10 15.45 -8.05 3.32
CA SER A 10 15.55 -9.22 2.41
C SER A 10 14.26 -9.88 1.91
N MET A 11 13.15 -9.80 2.66
CA MET A 11 11.85 -10.36 2.30
C MET A 11 10.96 -9.44 1.44
N ILE A 12 11.12 -8.12 1.47
CA ILE A 12 10.33 -7.21 0.63
C ILE A 12 11.20 -6.86 -0.58
N LYS A 13 10.73 -7.18 -1.78
CA LYS A 13 11.51 -7.05 -3.03
C LYS A 13 11.32 -5.71 -3.70
N ARG A 14 10.09 -5.18 -3.62
CA ARG A 14 9.70 -3.89 -4.19
C ARG A 14 8.55 -3.33 -3.39
N THR A 15 8.53 -2.02 -3.25
CA THR A 15 7.41 -1.29 -2.65
C THR A 15 7.06 -0.10 -3.51
N SER A 16 5.79 0.29 -3.55
CA SER A 16 5.29 1.46 -4.26
C SER A 16 4.14 2.09 -3.48
N VAL A 17 4.14 3.42 -3.43
CA VAL A 17 3.10 4.23 -2.81
C VAL A 17 2.61 5.21 -3.87
N PHE A 18 1.30 5.24 -4.08
CA PHE A 18 0.64 6.16 -5.01
C PHE A 18 -0.80 6.39 -4.55
N TYR A 19 -1.56 7.21 -5.26
CA TYR A 19 -2.99 7.41 -4.96
C TYR A 19 -3.81 7.42 -6.23
N THR A 20 -5.12 7.27 -6.08
CA THR A 20 -6.09 7.45 -7.15
C THR A 20 -7.29 8.17 -6.56
N LEU A 21 -7.71 9.25 -7.23
CA LEU A 21 -8.89 10.03 -6.84
C LEU A 21 -10.10 9.09 -6.75
N GLY A 22 -10.83 9.13 -5.63
CA GLY A 22 -11.98 8.25 -5.37
C GLY A 22 -11.66 6.84 -4.84
N GLU A 23 -10.42 6.35 -4.89
CA GLU A 23 -10.03 5.09 -4.23
C GLU A 23 -9.27 5.33 -2.91
N GLY A 24 -8.38 6.31 -2.89
CA GLY A 24 -7.51 6.61 -1.76
C GLY A 24 -6.03 6.32 -2.03
N ILE A 25 -5.25 6.16 -0.97
CA ILE A 25 -3.79 5.96 -1.04
C ILE A 25 -3.51 4.47 -1.15
N ILE A 26 -2.81 4.09 -2.21
CA ILE A 26 -2.51 2.71 -2.55
C ILE A 26 -1.06 2.43 -2.21
N ILE A 27 -0.86 1.36 -1.45
CA ILE A 27 0.46 0.84 -1.11
C ILE A 27 0.53 -0.58 -1.63
N SER A 28 1.51 -0.87 -2.47
CA SER A 28 1.74 -2.21 -3.01
C SER A 28 3.17 -2.65 -2.77
N ALA A 29 3.35 -3.93 -2.47
CA ALA A 29 4.66 -4.53 -2.29
C ALA A 29 4.71 -5.98 -2.79
N ASP A 30 5.88 -6.36 -3.28
CA ASP A 30 6.25 -7.73 -3.56
C ASP A 30 6.92 -8.33 -2.32
N ILE A 31 6.23 -9.24 -1.64
CA ILE A 31 6.67 -9.78 -0.34
C ILE A 31 6.95 -11.27 -0.48
N GLN A 32 8.18 -11.67 -0.17
CA GLN A 32 8.63 -13.07 -0.14
C GLN A 32 7.86 -13.87 0.91
N SER A 33 7.45 -15.08 0.54
CA SER A 33 6.78 -16.00 1.44
C SER A 33 7.68 -16.38 2.62
N LYS A 34 7.09 -16.42 3.82
CA LYS A 34 7.78 -16.86 5.03
C LYS A 34 8.19 -18.34 4.99
N SER A 35 7.40 -19.17 4.30
CA SER A 35 7.59 -20.63 4.27
C SER A 35 8.31 -21.12 3.01
N ARG A 36 8.28 -20.36 1.90
CA ARG A 36 8.91 -20.74 0.62
C ARG A 36 9.76 -19.59 0.10
N LYS A 37 11.08 -19.75 0.11
CA LYS A 37 12.03 -18.70 -0.28
C LYS A 37 11.90 -18.29 -1.76
N ASP A 38 11.50 -19.20 -2.63
CA ASP A 38 11.41 -18.91 -4.08
C ASP A 38 10.06 -18.34 -4.50
N VAL A 39 9.16 -18.08 -3.53
CA VAL A 39 7.82 -17.54 -3.79
C VAL A 39 7.74 -16.11 -3.27
N VAL A 40 7.22 -15.23 -4.12
CA VAL A 40 6.94 -13.83 -3.81
C VAL A 40 5.47 -13.57 -4.09
N HIS A 41 4.85 -12.80 -3.20
CA HIS A 41 3.43 -12.52 -3.21
C HIS A 41 3.19 -11.04 -3.43
N TYR A 42 2.43 -10.70 -4.47
CA TYR A 42 1.97 -9.34 -4.67
C TYR A 42 0.92 -9.01 -3.60
N THR A 43 1.18 -7.93 -2.87
CA THR A 43 0.39 -7.53 -1.71
C THR A 43 0.05 -6.05 -1.84
N ARG A 44 -1.23 -5.69 -1.69
CA ARG A 44 -1.72 -4.32 -1.79
C ARG A 44 -2.65 -3.99 -0.63
N ILE A 45 -2.51 -2.78 -0.11
CA ILE A 45 -3.47 -2.16 0.81
C ILE A 45 -3.90 -0.81 0.26
N VAL A 46 -5.13 -0.41 0.57
CA VAL A 46 -5.68 0.90 0.26
C VAL A 46 -6.03 1.57 1.57
N LEU A 47 -5.47 2.75 1.79
CA LEU A 47 -5.73 3.59 2.94
C LEU A 47 -6.75 4.68 2.57
N ASP A 48 -7.73 4.86 3.45
CA ASP A 48 -8.58 6.03 3.41
C ASP A 48 -7.74 7.30 3.68
N PRO A 49 -7.76 8.31 2.80
CA PRO A 49 -6.91 9.50 2.94
C PRO A 49 -7.21 10.34 4.20
N LEU A 50 -8.40 10.23 4.77
CA LEU A 50 -8.81 11.03 5.92
C LEU A 50 -8.36 10.37 7.23
N SER A 51 -8.68 9.10 7.41
CA SER A 51 -8.43 8.32 8.62
C SER A 51 -7.13 7.50 8.59
N LEU A 52 -6.53 7.31 7.42
CA LEU A 52 -5.37 6.43 7.17
C LEU A 52 -5.59 4.98 7.60
N LYS A 53 -6.85 4.57 7.74
CA LYS A 53 -7.21 3.18 8.01
C LYS A 53 -7.24 2.38 6.71
N VAL A 54 -6.86 1.12 6.78
CA VAL A 54 -6.98 0.19 5.66
C VAL A 54 -8.46 -0.05 5.38
N VAL A 55 -8.91 0.32 4.18
CA VAL A 55 -10.29 0.10 3.71
C VAL A 55 -10.39 -1.09 2.76
N ARG A 56 -9.31 -1.39 2.05
CA ARG A 56 -9.20 -2.58 1.17
C ARG A 56 -7.82 -3.17 1.27
N SER A 57 -7.75 -4.48 1.11
CA SER A 57 -6.51 -5.24 1.04
C SER A 57 -6.62 -6.29 -0.05
N SER A 58 -5.49 -6.76 -0.56
CA SER A 58 -5.41 -7.93 -1.42
C SER A 58 -4.03 -8.55 -1.34
N CYS A 59 -3.95 -9.87 -1.34
CA CYS A 59 -2.70 -10.61 -1.46
C CYS A 59 -2.96 -11.88 -2.27
N ASP A 60 -2.05 -12.25 -3.15
CA ASP A 60 -2.18 -13.44 -4.01
C ASP A 60 -1.83 -14.77 -3.30
N CYS A 61 -1.42 -14.72 -2.03
CA CYS A 61 -1.10 -15.93 -1.28
C CYS A 61 -2.35 -16.72 -0.89
N GLU A 62 -2.21 -18.05 -0.82
CA GLU A 62 -3.30 -18.97 -0.44
C GLU A 62 -3.99 -18.57 0.87
N GLY A 63 -3.23 -18.14 1.89
CA GLY A 63 -3.80 -17.72 3.18
C GLY A 63 -4.76 -16.53 3.07
N TYR A 64 -4.52 -15.64 2.12
CA TYR A 64 -5.45 -14.55 1.82
C TYR A 64 -6.64 -15.04 1.01
N THR A 65 -6.42 -15.87 -0.01
CA THR A 65 -7.49 -16.44 -0.84
C THR A 65 -8.53 -17.23 -0.03
N PHE A 66 -8.09 -18.01 0.95
CA PHE A 66 -9.01 -18.88 1.72
C PHE A 66 -9.64 -18.23 2.95
N LYS A 67 -8.95 -17.28 3.60
CA LYS A 67 -9.39 -16.73 4.90
C LYS A 67 -9.32 -15.21 4.99
N HIS A 68 -8.90 -14.52 3.93
CA HIS A 68 -8.60 -13.08 3.89
C HIS A 68 -7.67 -12.61 5.02
N LYS A 69 -6.84 -13.53 5.52
CA LYS A 69 -5.91 -13.29 6.63
C LYS A 69 -4.57 -13.87 6.26
N CYS A 70 -3.63 -13.01 5.86
CA CYS A 70 -2.26 -13.40 5.61
C CYS A 70 -1.29 -12.51 6.38
N TRP A 71 -0.09 -13.04 6.58
CA TRP A 71 0.99 -12.30 7.23
C TRP A 71 1.51 -11.14 6.35
N HIS A 72 1.46 -11.27 5.03
CA HIS A 72 1.94 -10.24 4.10
C HIS A 72 1.17 -8.91 4.25
N ILE A 73 -0.15 -8.96 4.42
CA ILE A 73 -0.97 -7.75 4.65
C ILE A 73 -0.55 -7.05 5.95
N LYS A 74 -0.42 -7.80 7.05
CA LYS A 74 0.02 -7.24 8.33
C LYS A 74 1.40 -6.62 8.23
N LEU A 75 2.33 -7.30 7.56
CA LEU A 75 3.66 -6.76 7.31
C LEU A 75 3.59 -5.44 6.53
N LEU A 76 2.76 -5.39 5.47
CA LEU A 76 2.61 -4.18 4.66
C LEU A 76 1.98 -3.02 5.45
N GLU A 77 1.02 -3.30 6.34
CA GLU A 77 0.45 -2.32 7.25
C GLU A 77 1.48 -1.74 8.22
N ASP A 78 2.35 -2.58 8.78
CA ASP A 78 3.41 -2.15 9.69
C ASP A 78 4.45 -1.29 8.95
N ILE A 79 4.83 -1.70 7.73
CA ILE A 79 5.73 -0.94 6.86
C ILE A 79 5.14 0.42 6.50
N ALA A 80 3.84 0.47 6.16
CA ALA A 80 3.12 1.69 5.83
C ALA A 80 3.16 2.72 6.97
N LYS A 81 3.07 2.25 8.23
CA LYS A 81 3.09 3.11 9.42
C LYS A 81 4.50 3.53 9.86
N THR A 82 5.51 2.79 9.43
CA THR A 82 6.90 2.98 9.88
C THR A 82 7.78 3.53 8.76
N GLN A 83 8.16 2.68 7.81
CA GLN A 83 9.15 3.00 6.78
C GLN A 83 8.61 3.87 5.66
N LEU A 84 7.33 3.74 5.31
CA LEU A 84 6.70 4.49 4.21
C LEU A 84 5.87 5.67 4.70
N LYS A 85 5.99 6.03 5.98
CA LYS A 85 5.10 7.00 6.61
C LYS A 85 5.15 8.34 5.88
N GLU A 86 6.33 8.77 5.48
CA GLU A 86 6.56 10.06 4.81
C GLU A 86 5.97 10.05 3.40
N GLU A 87 6.20 8.99 2.63
CA GLU A 87 5.65 8.81 1.29
C GLU A 87 4.12 8.74 1.31
N VAL A 88 3.55 8.06 2.31
CA VAL A 88 2.10 8.00 2.51
C VAL A 88 1.54 9.38 2.84
N GLN A 89 2.20 10.16 3.71
CA GLN A 89 1.75 11.53 3.99
C GLN A 89 1.87 12.44 2.76
N LYS A 90 2.93 12.29 1.97
CA LYS A 90 3.11 13.05 0.74
C LYS A 90 2.00 12.74 -0.26
N ALA A 91 1.75 11.45 -0.52
CA ALA A 91 0.66 11.01 -1.39
C ALA A 91 -0.71 11.52 -0.90
N ARG A 92 -0.93 11.51 0.43
CA ARG A 92 -2.14 12.08 1.05
C ARG A 92 -2.32 13.56 0.74
N GLN A 93 -1.28 14.36 0.96
CA GLN A 93 -1.34 15.81 0.77
C GLN A 93 -1.52 16.19 -0.70
N GLU A 94 -0.81 15.50 -1.60
CA GLU A 94 -0.96 15.69 -3.04
C GLU A 94 -2.40 15.39 -3.47
N MET A 95 -2.95 14.25 -3.04
CA MET A 95 -4.33 13.87 -3.38
C MET A 95 -5.37 14.86 -2.87
N LEU A 96 -5.29 15.28 -1.60
CA LEU A 96 -6.25 16.22 -1.03
C LEU A 96 -6.18 17.59 -1.73
N ARG A 97 -4.98 18.03 -2.13
CA ARG A 97 -4.81 19.26 -2.89
C ARG A 97 -5.45 19.16 -4.27
N GLU A 98 -5.29 18.02 -4.96
CA GLU A 98 -5.95 17.78 -6.25
C GLU A 98 -7.49 17.73 -6.10
N GLU A 99 -8.01 17.07 -5.06
CA GLU A 99 -9.46 17.04 -4.79
C GLU A 99 -10.02 18.44 -4.49
N GLU A 100 -9.30 19.27 -3.75
CA GLU A 100 -9.69 20.65 -3.45
C GLU A 100 -9.68 21.54 -4.72
N ASP A 101 -8.65 21.42 -5.55
CA ASP A 101 -8.57 22.15 -6.83
C ASP A 101 -9.75 21.78 -7.74
N ILE A 102 -10.05 20.48 -7.89
CA ILE A 102 -11.20 20.00 -8.67
C ILE A 102 -12.52 20.54 -8.09
N ALA A 103 -12.69 20.52 -6.78
CA ALA A 103 -13.90 21.05 -6.13
C ALA A 103 -14.07 22.57 -6.33
N SER A 104 -12.97 23.31 -6.47
CA SER A 104 -12.98 24.76 -6.67
C SER A 104 -13.39 25.20 -8.08
N TRP A 105 -13.41 24.29 -9.05
CA TRP A 105 -13.86 24.56 -10.43
C TRP A 105 -15.39 24.53 -10.57
N GLY A 106 -16.12 24.23 -9.48
CA GLY A 106 -17.59 24.20 -9.41
C GLY A 106 -18.24 25.55 -9.17
#